data_AF-A0A953F4M3-F1
#
_entry.id   AF-A0A953F4M3-F1
#
_cell.length_a   1.000
_cell.length_b   1.000
_cell.length_c   1.000
_cell.angle_alpha   90.00
_cell.angle_beta   90.00
_cell.angle_gamma   90.00
#
_symmetry.space_group_name_H-M   'P 1'
#
loop_
_entity.id
_entity.type
_entity.pdbx_description
1 polymer ?
#
loop_
_entity_poly.entity_id
_entity_poly.type
_entity_poly.pdbx_seq_one_letter_code
_entity_poly.pdbx_strand_id
1 'polypeptide(L)'
;MKIKKIMNGQPNHMKTQKIRRALLLAVTLLMPGATLLAQEAAAAENKIPQFGGTVYTNPVFIALVISALLLMVLIMVLGDIVKSSLHHQREMLKEKNNGGGKTMMMIALLIAIPAFSFAQDAAAPAAAAAAAEPAQQVIPQFTDNWWGLDGFTFWTLVLFNLFEAVIAFFFIGQIKTLLGNSSKAKEMAAKPVVSFMEKFNASVAIEDEKDILLDHDYDGIKELDNDLPPWWKYGFYFTIVAAVIYMFNYHIFKTGALQIDELKAELAQADIQMKEYKAKHANLIDENNVTLLTEAADIEEGKGVFASKDCKACHGANGEGTSIAPNLTDDYWIHGGSIQDVFKSIKYGWTEKGMKAWGQELSPRQMHVLASYVKSLRGSNPANAKAPEGTIYTEEGATATVVPDSTATAPVADSAAVK
;
A
#
# COMPACT_ATOMS: atom_id res chain seq x y z
N MET A 1 -71.09 -20.27 -47.53
CA MET A 1 -71.47 -19.15 -46.65
C MET A 1 -70.66 -19.31 -45.35
N LYS A 2 -69.44 -18.75 -45.23
CA LYS A 2 -69.08 -17.43 -44.64
C LYS A 2 -69.72 -17.24 -43.24
N ILE A 3 -68.98 -17.21 -42.11
CA ILE A 3 -68.39 -16.03 -41.40
C ILE A 3 -67.87 -16.57 -40.02
N LYS A 4 -66.59 -16.51 -39.59
CA LYS A 4 -65.74 -15.41 -39.05
C LYS A 4 -66.15 -14.83 -37.67
N LYS A 5 -65.39 -15.12 -36.58
CA LYS A 5 -64.79 -14.14 -35.60
C LYS A 5 -64.10 -14.85 -34.40
N ILE A 6 -62.78 -14.72 -34.21
CA ILE A 6 -62.00 -13.77 -33.36
C ILE A 6 -62.18 -13.94 -31.84
N MET A 7 -61.11 -14.33 -31.11
CA MET A 7 -60.55 -13.68 -29.89
C MET A 7 -59.06 -14.08 -29.76
N ASN A 8 -58.09 -13.19 -30.04
CA ASN A 8 -57.22 -12.47 -29.08
C ASN A 8 -56.63 -13.34 -27.94
N GLY A 9 -55.33 -13.43 -27.68
CA GLY A 9 -54.26 -12.46 -27.85
C GLY A 9 -53.86 -11.84 -26.51
N GLN A 10 -53.08 -12.56 -25.69
CA GLN A 10 -52.36 -12.02 -24.51
C GLN A 10 -51.06 -12.82 -24.28
N PRO A 11 -49.86 -12.27 -24.58
CA PRO A 11 -48.61 -12.87 -24.14
C PRO A 11 -48.34 -12.54 -22.65
N ASN A 12 -48.28 -13.61 -21.86
CA ASN A 12 -47.78 -13.76 -20.49
C ASN A 12 -46.87 -12.62 -19.95
N HIS A 13 -47.48 -11.51 -19.53
CA HIS A 13 -46.83 -10.34 -18.91
C HIS A 13 -46.13 -10.67 -17.57
N MET A 14 -46.45 -11.82 -16.98
CA MET A 14 -45.97 -12.22 -15.65
C MET A 14 -44.57 -12.86 -15.67
N LYS A 15 -44.15 -13.48 -16.78
CA LYS A 15 -42.80 -14.10 -16.91
C LYS A 15 -41.72 -13.06 -17.20
N THR A 16 -42.01 -12.07 -18.02
CA THR A 16 -41.10 -10.95 -18.33
C THR A 16 -40.84 -10.03 -17.14
N GLN A 17 -41.82 -9.86 -16.24
CA GLN A 17 -41.59 -9.12 -14.98
C GLN A 17 -40.76 -9.92 -13.96
N LYS A 18 -40.91 -11.24 -13.88
CA LYS A 18 -40.09 -12.08 -12.99
C LYS A 18 -38.63 -12.12 -13.43
N ILE A 19 -38.36 -12.19 -14.74
CA ILE A 19 -37.00 -12.17 -15.29
C ILE A 19 -36.37 -10.78 -15.14
N ARG A 20 -37.13 -9.69 -15.37
CA ARG A 20 -36.63 -8.31 -15.11
C ARG A 20 -36.36 -8.06 -13.63
N ARG A 21 -37.18 -8.58 -12.71
CA ARG A 21 -36.94 -8.49 -11.26
C ARG A 21 -35.76 -9.34 -10.81
N ALA A 22 -35.56 -10.53 -11.38
CA ALA A 22 -34.40 -11.37 -11.09
C ALA A 22 -33.09 -10.75 -11.64
N LEU A 23 -33.13 -10.11 -12.81
CA LEU A 23 -31.99 -9.39 -13.38
C LEU A 23 -31.68 -8.09 -12.63
N LEU A 24 -32.71 -7.35 -12.19
CA LEU A 24 -32.54 -6.18 -11.31
C LEU A 24 -32.02 -6.59 -9.92
N LEU A 25 -32.48 -7.72 -9.36
CA LEU A 25 -31.99 -8.27 -8.09
C LEU A 25 -30.54 -8.75 -8.20
N ALA A 26 -30.14 -9.38 -9.31
CA ALA A 26 -28.76 -9.80 -9.56
C ALA A 26 -27.80 -8.62 -9.79
N VAL A 27 -28.27 -7.54 -10.43
CA VAL A 27 -27.50 -6.30 -10.61
C VAL A 27 -27.38 -5.51 -9.29
N THR A 28 -28.38 -5.59 -8.39
CA THR A 28 -28.27 -5.03 -7.03
C THR A 28 -27.45 -5.89 -6.07
N LEU A 29 -27.27 -7.20 -6.34
CA LEU A 29 -26.45 -8.08 -5.49
C LEU A 29 -24.94 -7.98 -5.80
N LEU A 30 -24.57 -7.41 -6.95
CA LEU A 30 -23.17 -7.15 -7.35
C LEU A 30 -22.65 -5.77 -6.91
N MET A 31 -23.49 -4.90 -6.36
CA MET A 31 -23.09 -3.57 -5.89
C MET A 31 -22.66 -3.41 -4.41
N PRO A 32 -22.81 -4.37 -3.47
CA PRO A 32 -22.23 -4.21 -2.14
C PRO A 32 -20.74 -4.61 -2.05
N GLY A 33 -20.20 -5.32 -3.05
CA GLY A 33 -18.80 -5.80 -3.02
C GLY A 33 -17.76 -4.69 -3.24
N ALA A 34 -18.11 -3.68 -4.04
CA ALA A 34 -17.23 -2.53 -4.30
C ALA A 34 -17.26 -1.51 -3.15
N THR A 35 -18.35 -1.43 -2.38
CA THR A 35 -18.48 -0.51 -1.24
C THR A 35 -17.85 -1.07 0.04
N LEU A 36 -17.77 -2.39 0.22
CA LEU A 36 -17.06 -2.97 1.38
C LEU A 36 -15.54 -2.76 1.30
N LEU A 37 -14.95 -2.85 0.11
CA LEU A 37 -13.53 -2.53 -0.11
C LEU A 37 -13.23 -1.02 -0.05
N ALA A 38 -14.24 -0.17 -0.27
CA ALA A 38 -14.11 1.29 -0.18
C ALA A 38 -14.26 1.81 1.26
N GLN A 39 -15.05 1.14 2.11
CA GLN A 39 -15.32 1.61 3.46
C GLN A 39 -14.13 1.42 4.42
N GLU A 40 -13.26 0.44 4.15
CA GLU A 40 -12.03 0.25 4.93
C GLU A 40 -10.97 1.33 4.62
N ALA A 41 -11.04 1.96 3.44
CA ALA A 41 -10.19 3.10 3.08
C ALA A 41 -10.67 4.44 3.70
N ALA A 42 -11.96 4.57 4.02
CA ALA A 42 -12.53 5.82 4.55
C ALA A 42 -12.33 6.01 6.06
N ALA A 43 -11.97 4.97 6.81
CA ALA A 43 -11.72 5.07 8.26
C ALA A 43 -10.35 5.69 8.63
N ALA A 44 -9.55 6.09 7.63
CA ALA A 44 -8.25 6.73 7.81
C ALA A 44 -8.29 8.24 7.53
N GLU A 45 -9.32 8.94 8.02
CA GLU A 45 -9.44 10.40 7.84
C GLU A 45 -8.63 11.16 8.91
N ASN A 46 -7.31 11.19 8.73
CA ASN A 46 -6.38 12.31 8.99
C ASN A 46 -4.94 11.78 9.09
N LYS A 47 -4.37 11.44 7.93
CA LYS A 47 -2.94 11.48 7.63
C LYS A 47 -2.84 11.11 6.16
N ILE A 48 -2.63 12.11 5.31
CA ILE A 48 -2.41 11.94 3.88
C ILE A 48 -1.18 11.03 3.72
N PRO A 49 -1.30 9.78 3.27
CA PRO A 49 -0.14 9.00 2.91
C PRO A 49 0.30 9.54 1.56
N GLN A 50 1.46 10.18 1.52
CA GLN A 50 2.19 10.42 0.29
C GLN A 50 2.59 9.04 -0.24
N PHE A 51 1.67 8.36 -0.94
CA PHE A 51 1.95 7.07 -1.56
C PHE A 51 3.01 7.31 -2.65
N GLY A 52 4.27 7.08 -2.31
CA GLY A 52 5.41 7.06 -3.23
C GLY A 52 5.39 5.88 -4.19
N GLY A 53 4.21 5.48 -4.67
CA GLY A 53 4.03 4.48 -5.71
C GLY A 53 3.99 5.15 -7.07
N THR A 54 4.51 4.48 -8.10
CA THR A 54 4.31 4.91 -9.50
C THR A 54 2.80 4.94 -9.82
N VAL A 55 2.37 5.76 -10.80
CA VAL A 55 0.95 5.84 -11.23
C VAL A 55 0.35 4.44 -11.50
N TYR A 56 1.18 3.50 -11.97
CA TYR A 56 0.82 2.12 -12.29
C TYR A 56 0.45 1.24 -11.10
N THR A 57 0.82 1.62 -9.87
CA THR A 57 0.46 0.88 -8.65
C THR A 57 -0.81 1.42 -7.99
N ASN A 58 -1.38 2.52 -8.49
CA ASN A 58 -2.60 3.08 -7.94
C ASN A 58 -3.81 2.17 -8.28
N PRO A 59 -4.61 1.73 -7.30
CA PRO A 59 -5.73 0.82 -7.54
C PRO A 59 -6.83 1.44 -8.42
N VAL A 60 -7.04 2.76 -8.35
CA VAL A 60 -7.99 3.49 -9.21
C VAL A 60 -7.50 3.52 -10.65
N PHE A 61 -6.19 3.73 -10.87
CA PHE A 61 -5.60 3.67 -12.21
C PHE A 61 -5.78 2.29 -12.82
N ILE A 62 -5.43 1.24 -12.08
CA ILE A 62 -5.58 -0.15 -12.51
C ILE A 62 -7.06 -0.45 -12.84
N ALA A 63 -7.99 -0.05 -11.98
CA ALA A 63 -9.42 -0.26 -12.21
C ALA A 63 -9.94 0.43 -13.47
N LEU A 64 -9.56 1.68 -13.72
CA LEU A 64 -9.98 2.44 -14.91
C LEU A 64 -9.37 1.91 -16.21
N VAL A 65 -8.16 1.35 -16.15
CA VAL A 65 -7.52 0.69 -17.31
C VAL A 65 -8.18 -0.66 -17.58
N ILE A 66 -8.46 -1.46 -16.55
CA ILE A 66 -9.18 -2.74 -16.73
C ILE A 66 -10.58 -2.50 -17.29
N SER A 67 -11.32 -1.51 -16.79
CA SER A 67 -12.66 -1.20 -17.32
C SER A 67 -12.62 -0.79 -18.80
N ALA A 68 -11.60 -0.01 -19.20
CA ALA A 68 -11.40 0.36 -20.59
C ALA A 68 -11.12 -0.87 -21.46
N LEU A 69 -10.23 -1.76 -21.03
CA LEU A 69 -9.93 -2.99 -21.77
C LEU A 69 -11.15 -3.89 -21.92
N LEU A 70 -11.99 -4.01 -20.88
CA LEU A 70 -13.23 -4.78 -20.95
C LEU A 70 -14.24 -4.16 -21.91
N LEU A 71 -14.38 -2.83 -21.90
CA LEU A 71 -15.25 -2.11 -22.84
C LEU A 71 -14.74 -2.24 -24.28
N MET A 72 -13.42 -2.19 -24.51
CA MET A 72 -12.82 -2.42 -25.81
C MET A 72 -13.13 -3.83 -26.35
N VAL A 73 -12.95 -4.87 -25.53
CA VAL A 73 -13.30 -6.26 -25.90
C VAL A 73 -14.80 -6.37 -26.22
N LEU A 74 -15.66 -5.74 -25.42
CA LEU A 74 -17.10 -5.70 -25.68
C LEU A 74 -17.40 -5.05 -27.03
N ILE A 75 -16.77 -3.91 -27.34
CA ILE A 75 -16.93 -3.20 -28.63
C ILE A 75 -16.47 -4.09 -29.79
N MET A 76 -15.36 -4.81 -29.66
CA MET A 76 -14.88 -5.74 -30.70
C MET A 76 -15.91 -6.84 -30.98
N VAL A 77 -16.42 -7.50 -29.93
CA VAL A 77 -17.45 -8.54 -30.06
C VAL A 77 -18.73 -7.98 -30.68
N LEU A 78 -19.20 -6.82 -30.22
CA LEU A 78 -20.39 -6.16 -30.78
C LEU A 78 -20.16 -5.76 -32.26
N GLY A 79 -18.96 -5.29 -32.59
CA GLY A 79 -18.56 -4.91 -33.94
C GLY A 79 -18.59 -6.09 -34.90
N ASP A 80 -18.10 -7.26 -34.48
CA ASP A 80 -18.15 -8.50 -35.26
C ASP A 80 -19.58 -8.99 -35.47
N ILE A 81 -20.43 -8.89 -34.45
CA ILE A 81 -21.87 -9.19 -34.56
C ILE A 81 -22.53 -8.28 -35.60
N VAL A 82 -22.24 -6.97 -35.56
CA VAL A 82 -22.79 -6.01 -36.52
C VAL A 82 -22.27 -6.29 -37.93
N LYS A 83 -20.96 -6.52 -38.12
CA LYS A 83 -20.38 -6.91 -39.42
C LYS A 83 -21.02 -8.18 -39.98
N SER A 84 -21.20 -9.20 -39.15
CA SER A 84 -21.84 -10.46 -39.53
C SER A 84 -23.28 -10.24 -40.00
N SER A 85 -24.04 -9.44 -39.26
CA SER A 85 -25.43 -9.11 -39.61
C SER A 85 -25.55 -8.29 -40.91
N LEU A 86 -24.61 -7.35 -41.15
CA LEU A 86 -24.55 -6.56 -42.37
C LEU A 86 -24.13 -7.40 -43.58
N HIS A 87 -23.17 -8.32 -43.40
CA HIS A 87 -22.80 -9.27 -44.44
C HIS A 87 -24.02 -10.09 -44.87
N HIS A 88 -24.82 -10.56 -43.91
CA HIS A 88 -26.04 -11.30 -44.21
C HIS A 88 -27.10 -10.48 -44.95
N GLN A 89 -27.32 -9.22 -44.54
CA GLN A 89 -28.20 -8.29 -45.27
C GLN A 89 -27.69 -8.03 -46.70
N ARG A 90 -26.38 -7.92 -46.90
CA ARG A 90 -25.76 -7.72 -48.22
C ARG A 90 -25.93 -8.92 -49.13
N GLU A 91 -25.82 -10.14 -48.61
CA GLU A 91 -26.09 -11.36 -49.38
C GLU A 91 -27.59 -11.46 -49.74
N MET A 92 -28.49 -11.10 -48.83
CA MET A 92 -29.93 -11.02 -49.12
C MET A 92 -30.24 -9.96 -50.21
N LEU A 93 -29.52 -8.84 -50.21
CA LEU A 93 -29.63 -7.82 -51.25
C LEU A 93 -29.04 -8.29 -52.59
N LYS A 94 -27.95 -9.09 -52.60
CA LYS A 94 -27.40 -9.67 -53.83
C LYS A 94 -28.34 -10.70 -54.45
N GLU A 95 -28.98 -11.56 -53.65
CA GLU A 95 -30.03 -12.45 -54.17
C GLU A 95 -31.18 -11.68 -54.81
N LYS A 96 -31.56 -10.53 -54.21
CA LYS A 96 -32.60 -9.66 -54.75
C LYS A 96 -32.12 -8.84 -55.97
N ASN A 97 -30.83 -8.57 -56.08
CA ASN A 97 -30.21 -7.72 -57.12
C ASN A 97 -29.62 -8.51 -58.30
N ASN A 98 -29.91 -9.82 -58.40
CA ASN A 98 -29.92 -10.50 -59.71
C ASN A 98 -31.03 -9.93 -60.65
N GLY A 99 -31.82 -8.97 -60.16
CA GLY A 99 -32.58 -8.00 -60.95
C GLY A 99 -32.09 -6.57 -60.77
N GLY A 100 -30.86 -6.27 -61.19
CA GLY A 100 -30.45 -4.96 -61.70
C GLY A 100 -30.22 -3.80 -60.73
N GLY A 101 -28.99 -3.27 -60.75
CA GLY A 101 -28.77 -1.82 -60.60
C GLY A 101 -27.71 -1.41 -59.59
N LYS A 102 -26.63 -0.86 -60.14
CA LYS A 102 -25.54 -0.10 -59.50
C LYS A 102 -26.09 0.97 -58.55
N THR A 103 -25.72 0.96 -57.26
CA THR A 103 -25.50 2.15 -56.40
C THR A 103 -25.04 1.66 -55.01
N MET A 104 -23.73 1.48 -54.79
CA MET A 104 -23.16 1.45 -53.43
C MET A 104 -21.64 1.61 -53.51
N MET A 105 -21.20 2.79 -53.94
CA MET A 105 -19.80 3.20 -53.87
C MET A 105 -19.71 4.69 -53.52
N MET A 106 -20.36 5.09 -52.42
CA MET A 106 -20.31 6.47 -51.90
C MET A 106 -20.28 6.51 -50.35
N ILE A 107 -19.73 5.48 -49.70
CA ILE A 107 -19.56 5.47 -48.22
C ILE A 107 -18.11 5.11 -47.80
N ALA A 108 -17.23 4.74 -48.73
CA ALA A 108 -15.83 4.39 -48.43
C ALA A 108 -14.85 5.58 -48.47
N LEU A 109 -15.31 6.81 -48.79
CA LEU A 109 -14.45 7.98 -49.00
C LEU A 109 -14.51 9.02 -47.86
N LEU A 110 -15.14 8.70 -46.72
CA LEU A 110 -15.31 9.62 -45.58
C LEU A 110 -14.77 9.05 -44.26
N ILE A 111 -13.70 8.25 -44.33
CA ILE A 111 -12.92 7.81 -43.15
C ILE A 111 -11.42 7.97 -43.46
N ALA A 112 -11.05 9.12 -44.01
CA ALA A 112 -9.67 9.55 -44.12
C ALA A 112 -9.56 10.97 -43.57
N ILE A 113 -8.74 11.12 -42.52
CA ILE A 113 -8.23 12.34 -41.88
C ILE A 113 -9.10 12.87 -40.71
N PRO A 114 -8.51 13.15 -39.52
CA PRO A 114 -7.10 13.43 -39.29
C PRO A 114 -6.31 12.35 -38.55
N ALA A 115 -5.14 12.06 -39.13
CA ALA A 115 -3.94 11.74 -38.38
C ALA A 115 -3.68 12.89 -37.39
N PHE A 116 -3.72 12.59 -36.09
CA PHE A 116 -3.13 13.49 -35.11
C PHE A 116 -1.61 13.35 -35.22
N SER A 117 -1.02 14.39 -35.80
CA SER A 117 0.41 14.62 -35.89
C SER A 117 1.03 14.65 -34.49
N PHE A 118 2.01 13.80 -34.24
CA PHE A 118 3.01 14.06 -33.22
C PHE A 118 3.92 15.17 -33.77
N ALA A 119 3.78 16.37 -33.24
CA ALA A 119 4.82 17.39 -33.39
C ALA A 119 5.93 17.06 -32.39
N GLN A 120 7.01 16.50 -32.91
CA GLN A 120 8.32 16.45 -32.27
C GLN A 120 8.91 17.85 -32.38
N ASP A 121 8.93 18.61 -31.29
CA ASP A 121 9.65 19.88 -31.29
C ASP A 121 11.13 19.67 -30.93
N ALA A 122 11.96 20.44 -31.61
CA ALA A 122 13.35 20.19 -31.87
C ALA A 122 14.27 20.60 -30.72
N ALA A 123 15.42 19.92 -30.67
CA ALA A 123 16.55 20.32 -29.85
C ALA A 123 17.23 21.61 -30.38
N ALA A 124 17.74 22.39 -29.40
CA ALA A 124 18.92 23.28 -29.41
C ALA A 124 18.69 24.82 -29.55
N PRO A 125 19.59 25.67 -28.98
CA PRO A 125 20.86 25.37 -28.32
C PRO A 125 21.02 25.89 -26.88
N ALA A 126 22.02 25.30 -26.21
CA ALA A 126 22.58 25.73 -24.95
C ALA A 126 23.15 27.17 -25.02
N ALA A 127 22.86 27.97 -24.00
CA ALA A 127 23.66 29.12 -23.61
C ALA A 127 24.05 28.96 -22.14
N ALA A 128 25.35 28.84 -21.88
CA ALA A 128 25.93 28.73 -20.56
C ALA A 128 26.04 30.11 -19.89
N ALA A 129 25.53 30.23 -18.67
CA ALA A 129 25.92 31.15 -17.57
C ALA A 129 24.77 31.09 -16.55
N ALA A 130 24.93 30.92 -15.24
CA ALA A 130 26.07 30.93 -14.35
C ALA A 130 25.68 30.12 -13.10
N ALA A 131 26.68 29.69 -12.34
CA ALA A 131 26.53 28.95 -11.10
C ALA A 131 25.62 29.68 -10.09
N ALA A 132 24.56 29.00 -9.65
CA ALA A 132 23.87 29.21 -8.38
C ALA A 132 23.21 27.87 -7.97
N GLU A 133 23.25 27.59 -6.67
CA GLU A 133 22.90 26.40 -5.87
C GLU A 133 21.84 25.41 -6.41
N PRO A 134 21.87 24.12 -6.01
CA PRO A 134 20.80 23.19 -6.36
C PRO A 134 19.55 23.52 -5.55
N ALA A 135 18.77 24.48 -6.05
CA ALA A 135 17.38 24.61 -5.69
C ALA A 135 16.69 23.29 -6.03
N GLN A 136 16.32 22.56 -4.98
CA GLN A 136 15.46 21.41 -4.98
C GLN A 136 14.37 21.61 -6.04
N GLN A 137 14.29 20.72 -7.03
CA GLN A 137 13.15 20.67 -7.93
C GLN A 137 11.92 20.37 -7.07
N VAL A 138 11.25 21.44 -6.64
CA VAL A 138 9.89 21.37 -6.12
C VAL A 138 9.05 20.92 -7.31
N ILE A 139 8.86 19.60 -7.41
CA ILE A 139 7.81 19.01 -8.22
C ILE A 139 6.55 19.81 -7.89
N PRO A 140 5.82 20.37 -8.88
CA PRO A 140 4.60 21.08 -8.60
C PRO A 140 3.72 20.14 -7.78
N GLN A 141 3.43 20.53 -6.55
CA GLN A 141 2.43 19.86 -5.73
C GLN A 141 1.12 20.03 -6.52
N PHE A 142 0.78 19.05 -7.35
CA PHE A 142 -0.55 18.98 -7.96
C PHE A 142 -1.51 18.76 -6.80
N THR A 143 -2.07 19.86 -6.30
CA THR A 143 -3.02 19.89 -5.17
C THR A 143 -4.36 19.23 -5.50
N ASP A 144 -4.53 18.72 -6.73
CA ASP A 144 -5.72 18.03 -7.19
C ASP A 144 -5.44 16.53 -7.19
N ASN A 145 -5.42 15.93 -6.01
CA ASN A 145 -5.24 14.48 -5.82
C ASN A 145 -6.58 13.75 -5.94
N TRP A 146 -6.96 13.40 -7.16
CA TRP A 146 -8.18 12.63 -7.42
C TRP A 146 -7.91 11.16 -7.12
N TRP A 147 -8.14 10.76 -5.86
CA TRP A 147 -7.90 9.40 -5.35
C TRP A 147 -6.48 8.88 -5.64
N GLY A 148 -5.48 9.73 -5.43
CA GLY A 148 -4.07 9.39 -5.62
C GLY A 148 -3.60 9.41 -7.08
N LEU A 149 -4.38 9.98 -7.99
CA LEU A 149 -3.96 10.31 -9.36
C LEU A 149 -3.91 11.82 -9.56
N ASP A 150 -3.04 12.28 -10.47
CA ASP A 150 -3.11 13.64 -10.95
C ASP A 150 -4.42 13.85 -11.73
N GLY A 151 -5.03 15.03 -11.57
CA GLY A 151 -6.33 15.31 -12.16
C GLY A 151 -6.38 15.14 -13.69
N PHE A 152 -5.27 15.41 -14.39
CA PHE A 152 -5.20 15.23 -15.83
C PHE A 152 -5.30 13.75 -16.22
N THR A 153 -4.51 12.88 -15.59
CA THR A 153 -4.56 11.42 -15.82
C THR A 153 -5.93 10.85 -15.46
N PHE A 154 -6.49 11.25 -14.31
CA PHE A 154 -7.81 10.78 -13.87
C PHE A 154 -8.90 11.13 -14.89
N TRP A 155 -9.04 12.41 -15.25
CA TRP A 155 -10.09 12.84 -16.17
C TRP A 155 -9.89 12.31 -17.59
N THR A 156 -8.64 12.16 -18.04
CA THR A 156 -8.36 11.54 -19.35
C THR A 156 -8.87 10.10 -19.40
N LEU A 157 -8.59 9.28 -18.38
CA LEU A 157 -9.07 7.89 -18.31
C LEU A 157 -10.59 7.79 -18.16
N VAL A 158 -11.20 8.67 -17.38
CA VAL A 158 -12.66 8.72 -17.23
C VAL A 158 -13.33 9.09 -18.56
N LEU A 159 -12.84 10.12 -19.25
CA LEU A 159 -13.37 10.52 -20.56
C LEU A 159 -13.18 9.44 -21.62
N PHE A 160 -12.03 8.74 -21.60
CA PHE A 160 -11.78 7.61 -22.48
C PHE A 160 -12.79 6.46 -22.27
N ASN A 161 -13.00 6.05 -21.01
CA ASN A 161 -14.00 5.03 -20.68
C ASN A 161 -15.43 5.45 -21.06
N LEU A 162 -15.77 6.73 -20.85
CA LEU A 162 -17.09 7.25 -21.23
C LEU A 162 -17.28 7.23 -22.75
N PHE A 163 -16.24 7.59 -23.51
CA PHE A 163 -16.26 7.51 -24.97
C PHE A 163 -16.47 6.08 -25.47
N GLU A 164 -15.76 5.10 -24.91
CA GLU A 164 -15.96 3.69 -25.23
C GLU A 164 -17.38 3.21 -24.88
N ALA A 165 -17.91 3.60 -23.71
CA ALA A 165 -19.27 3.27 -23.32
C ALA A 165 -20.32 3.82 -24.29
N VAL A 166 -20.13 5.05 -24.80
CA VAL A 166 -21.00 5.65 -25.83
C VAL A 166 -20.94 4.84 -27.13
N ILE A 167 -19.75 4.41 -27.55
CA ILE A 167 -19.59 3.56 -28.74
C ILE A 167 -20.28 2.20 -28.54
N ALA A 168 -20.11 1.56 -27.38
CA ALA A 168 -20.77 0.30 -27.06
C ALA A 168 -22.30 0.46 -27.08
N PHE A 169 -22.82 1.54 -26.52
CA PHE A 169 -24.26 1.84 -26.54
C PHE A 169 -24.77 2.09 -27.96
N PHE A 170 -24.00 2.78 -28.81
CA PHE A 170 -24.31 2.96 -30.22
C PHE A 170 -24.41 1.62 -30.96
N PHE A 171 -23.46 0.70 -30.76
CA PHE A 171 -23.51 -0.64 -31.34
C PHE A 171 -24.71 -1.46 -30.85
N ILE A 172 -25.04 -1.38 -29.56
CA ILE A 172 -26.25 -2.01 -29.01
C ILE A 172 -27.52 -1.44 -29.66
N GLY A 173 -27.56 -0.12 -29.90
CA GLY A 173 -28.64 0.54 -30.62
C GLY A 173 -28.79 0.03 -32.05
N GLN A 174 -27.68 -0.10 -32.79
CA GLN A 174 -27.67 -0.66 -34.15
C GLN A 174 -28.19 -2.11 -34.15
N ILE A 175 -27.74 -2.94 -33.22
CA ILE A 175 -28.20 -4.32 -33.06
C ILE A 175 -29.71 -4.37 -32.81
N LYS A 176 -30.26 -3.52 -31.93
CA LYS A 176 -31.71 -3.47 -31.69
C LYS A 176 -32.51 -3.10 -32.94
N THR A 177 -32.04 -2.14 -33.72
CA THR A 177 -32.66 -1.77 -35.00
C THR A 177 -32.63 -2.92 -36.00
N LEU A 178 -31.53 -3.67 -36.05
CA LEU A 178 -31.37 -4.82 -36.95
C LEU A 178 -32.22 -6.03 -36.54
N LEU A 179 -32.29 -6.34 -35.23
CA LEU A 179 -33.17 -7.42 -34.73
C LEU A 179 -34.65 -7.06 -34.87
N GLY A 180 -35.02 -5.78 -34.72
CA GLY A 180 -36.40 -5.32 -34.88
C GLY A 180 -36.96 -5.49 -36.30
N ASN A 181 -36.10 -5.68 -37.30
CA ASN A 181 -36.48 -5.72 -38.71
C ASN A 181 -36.34 -7.13 -39.37
N SER A 182 -36.07 -8.19 -38.61
CA SER A 182 -35.77 -9.53 -39.16
C SER A 182 -36.73 -10.63 -38.69
N SER A 183 -37.51 -11.20 -39.61
CA SER A 183 -38.39 -12.36 -39.33
C SER A 183 -37.61 -13.67 -39.11
N LYS A 184 -36.34 -13.75 -39.56
CA LYS A 184 -35.47 -14.93 -39.39
C LYS A 184 -34.74 -14.99 -38.05
N ALA A 185 -34.69 -13.90 -37.28
CA ALA A 185 -34.17 -13.94 -35.90
C ALA A 185 -34.96 -14.93 -35.01
N LYS A 186 -36.24 -15.15 -35.35
CA LYS A 186 -37.13 -16.12 -34.71
C LYS A 186 -36.86 -17.57 -35.13
N GLU A 187 -36.22 -17.78 -36.28
CA GLU A 187 -35.91 -19.10 -36.86
C GLU A 187 -34.51 -19.59 -36.45
N MET A 188 -33.53 -18.68 -36.30
CA MET A 188 -32.22 -19.01 -35.72
C MET A 188 -32.27 -19.40 -34.23
N ALA A 189 -33.36 -19.06 -33.54
CA ALA A 189 -33.63 -19.50 -32.16
C ALA A 189 -33.98 -21.00 -32.04
N ALA A 190 -34.13 -21.72 -33.16
CA ALA A 190 -34.59 -23.12 -33.19
C ALA A 190 -33.49 -24.17 -33.36
N LYS A 191 -32.22 -23.79 -33.59
CA LYS A 191 -31.09 -24.75 -33.52
C LYS A 191 -30.70 -24.97 -32.06
N PRO A 192 -30.38 -26.21 -31.62
CA PRO A 192 -29.90 -26.44 -30.27
C PRO A 192 -28.62 -25.63 -30.09
N VAL A 193 -28.68 -24.63 -29.21
CA VAL A 193 -27.54 -23.80 -28.87
C VAL A 193 -26.64 -24.69 -28.02
N VAL A 194 -25.61 -25.26 -28.62
CA VAL A 194 -24.56 -26.00 -27.90
C VAL A 194 -24.11 -25.10 -26.75
N SER A 195 -24.23 -25.61 -25.52
CA SER A 195 -24.03 -24.80 -24.33
C SER A 195 -22.57 -24.33 -24.31
N PHE A 196 -22.36 -23.05 -23.97
CA PHE A 196 -21.00 -22.51 -23.81
C PHE A 196 -20.15 -23.42 -22.89
N MET A 197 -20.76 -23.98 -21.85
CA MET A 197 -20.08 -24.90 -20.92
C MET A 197 -19.64 -26.21 -21.56
N GLU A 198 -20.38 -26.74 -22.54
CA GLU A 198 -19.98 -27.96 -23.26
C GLU A 198 -18.75 -27.71 -24.12
N LYS A 199 -18.67 -26.55 -24.78
CA LYS A 199 -17.47 -26.14 -25.52
C LYS A 199 -16.30 -25.79 -24.61
N PHE A 200 -16.57 -25.23 -23.45
CA PHE A 200 -15.55 -24.83 -22.48
C PHE A 200 -14.92 -26.05 -21.81
N ASN A 201 -15.72 -27.08 -21.49
CA ASN A 201 -15.25 -28.31 -20.84
C ASN A 201 -14.85 -29.41 -21.82
N ALA A 202 -15.32 -29.36 -23.07
CA ALA A 202 -15.15 -30.41 -24.08
C ALA A 202 -15.53 -31.81 -23.57
N SER A 203 -16.52 -31.90 -22.67
CA SER A 203 -16.98 -33.15 -22.08
C SER A 203 -17.92 -33.91 -23.03
N VAL A 204 -17.75 -35.22 -23.12
CA VAL A 204 -18.71 -36.11 -23.77
C VAL A 204 -20.01 -36.16 -22.97
N ALA A 205 -21.15 -36.30 -23.66
CA ALA A 205 -22.47 -36.39 -23.02
C ALA A 205 -22.66 -37.75 -22.32
N ILE A 206 -23.49 -37.78 -21.27
CA ILE A 206 -23.70 -38.99 -20.45
C ILE A 206 -24.22 -40.18 -21.28
N GLU A 207 -25.06 -39.91 -22.28
CA GLU A 207 -25.56 -40.95 -23.21
C GLU A 207 -24.45 -41.65 -24.02
N ASP A 208 -23.36 -40.94 -24.30
CA ASP A 208 -22.26 -41.38 -25.17
C ASP A 208 -21.04 -41.85 -24.35
N GLU A 209 -21.11 -41.84 -23.01
CA GLU A 209 -20.01 -42.28 -22.12
C GLU A 209 -19.56 -43.73 -22.36
N LYS A 210 -20.47 -44.58 -22.86
CA LYS A 210 -20.15 -45.97 -23.19
C LYS A 210 -19.10 -46.10 -24.28
N ASP A 211 -18.99 -45.11 -25.16
CA ASP A 211 -18.06 -45.13 -26.30
C ASP A 211 -16.64 -44.75 -25.88
N ILE A 212 -16.48 -44.09 -24.73
CA ILE A 212 -15.19 -43.66 -24.16
C ILE A 212 -14.82 -44.39 -22.87
N LEU A 213 -15.58 -45.41 -22.49
CA LEU A 213 -15.33 -46.18 -21.28
C LEU A 213 -14.15 -47.14 -21.49
N LEU A 214 -13.17 -47.10 -20.60
CA LEU A 214 -12.04 -48.01 -20.65
C LEU A 214 -12.45 -49.44 -20.24
N ASP A 215 -11.79 -50.44 -20.81
CA ASP A 215 -12.14 -51.87 -20.66
C ASP A 215 -11.88 -52.43 -19.25
N HIS A 216 -11.12 -51.72 -18.41
CA HIS A 216 -10.73 -52.18 -17.08
C HIS A 216 -11.68 -51.64 -16.00
N ASP A 217 -12.01 -52.54 -15.07
CA ASP A 217 -12.81 -52.25 -13.88
C ASP A 217 -11.94 -52.50 -12.65
N TYR A 218 -11.74 -51.46 -11.85
CA TYR A 218 -10.97 -51.51 -10.62
C TYR A 218 -11.93 -51.33 -9.44
N ASP A 219 -12.34 -52.44 -8.82
CA ASP A 219 -13.20 -52.42 -7.63
C ASP A 219 -14.52 -51.65 -7.84
N GLY A 220 -15.14 -51.83 -9.01
CA GLY A 220 -16.36 -51.14 -9.39
C GLY A 220 -16.16 -49.73 -9.93
N ILE A 221 -14.92 -49.22 -9.97
CA ILE A 221 -14.57 -47.93 -10.57
C ILE A 221 -14.11 -48.17 -12.01
N LYS A 222 -14.74 -47.45 -12.94
CA LYS A 222 -14.39 -47.44 -14.36
C LYS A 222 -13.94 -46.05 -14.76
N GLU A 223 -12.99 -46.00 -15.68
CA GLU A 223 -12.37 -44.75 -16.12
C GLU A 223 -12.88 -44.37 -17.52
N LEU A 224 -13.03 -43.07 -17.74
CA LEU A 224 -13.47 -42.49 -19.02
C LEU A 224 -12.24 -41.90 -19.73
N ASP A 225 -12.05 -42.22 -21.00
CA ASP A 225 -11.02 -41.64 -21.86
C ASP A 225 -11.48 -40.29 -22.42
N ASN A 226 -11.71 -39.32 -21.52
CA ASN A 226 -12.17 -37.99 -21.89
C ASN A 226 -11.00 -37.05 -22.17
N ASP A 227 -11.15 -36.19 -23.17
CA ASP A 227 -10.18 -35.16 -23.47
C ASP A 227 -10.01 -34.17 -22.30
N LEU A 228 -8.77 -33.72 -22.07
CA LEU A 228 -8.50 -32.68 -21.09
C LEU A 228 -9.24 -31.38 -21.46
N PRO A 229 -9.94 -30.72 -20.51
CA PRO A 229 -10.64 -29.48 -20.76
C PRO A 229 -9.73 -28.43 -21.41
N PRO A 230 -10.15 -27.77 -22.50
CA PRO A 230 -9.31 -26.78 -23.20
C PRO A 230 -8.77 -25.69 -22.29
N TRP A 231 -9.59 -25.15 -21.37
CA TRP A 231 -9.16 -24.13 -20.42
C TRP A 231 -8.05 -24.61 -19.49
N TRP A 232 -8.09 -25.88 -19.08
CA TRP A 232 -7.08 -26.48 -18.22
C TRP A 232 -5.77 -26.66 -18.98
N LYS A 233 -5.82 -27.19 -20.21
CA LYS A 233 -4.65 -27.32 -21.09
C LYS A 233 -3.97 -25.98 -21.36
N TYR A 234 -4.76 -24.96 -21.73
CA TYR A 234 -4.22 -23.63 -21.99
C TYR A 234 -3.74 -22.93 -20.72
N GLY A 235 -4.40 -23.15 -19.59
CA GLY A 235 -3.92 -22.69 -18.29
C GLY A 235 -2.56 -23.29 -17.94
N PHE A 236 -2.38 -24.59 -18.18
CA PHE A 236 -1.10 -25.27 -18.00
C PHE A 236 -0.01 -24.74 -18.95
N TYR A 237 -0.33 -24.50 -20.23
CA TYR A 237 0.64 -23.86 -21.14
C TYR A 237 0.98 -22.42 -20.73
N PHE A 238 0.01 -21.67 -20.20
CA PHE A 238 0.26 -20.33 -19.70
C PHE A 238 1.24 -20.33 -18.52
N THR A 239 1.13 -21.25 -17.57
CA THR A 239 2.07 -21.31 -16.43
C THR A 239 3.48 -21.63 -16.91
N ILE A 240 3.64 -22.47 -17.93
CA ILE A 240 4.96 -22.75 -18.55
C ILE A 240 5.54 -21.47 -19.16
N VAL A 241 4.76 -20.74 -19.95
CA VAL A 241 5.22 -19.48 -20.57
C VAL A 241 5.56 -18.44 -19.50
N ALA A 242 4.72 -18.29 -18.48
CA ALA A 242 4.97 -17.38 -17.36
C ALA A 242 6.25 -17.73 -16.60
N ALA A 243 6.51 -19.02 -16.35
CA ALA A 243 7.73 -19.49 -15.70
C ALA A 243 8.99 -19.17 -16.54
N VAL A 244 8.94 -19.35 -17.86
CA VAL A 244 10.03 -18.97 -18.76
C VAL A 244 10.27 -17.46 -18.70
N ILE A 245 9.21 -16.64 -18.83
CA ILE A 245 9.33 -15.17 -18.74
C ILE A 245 9.93 -14.75 -17.40
N TYR A 246 9.47 -15.34 -16.30
CA TYR A 246 9.98 -15.08 -14.95
C TYR A 246 11.48 -15.40 -14.85
N MET A 247 11.90 -16.59 -15.30
CA MET A 247 13.30 -17.00 -15.30
C MET A 247 14.17 -16.02 -16.09
N PHE A 248 13.72 -15.62 -17.28
CA PHE A 248 14.46 -14.66 -18.09
C PHE A 248 14.54 -13.27 -17.44
N ASN A 249 13.44 -12.77 -16.87
CA ASN A 249 13.39 -11.45 -16.22
C ASN A 249 14.29 -11.38 -14.97
N TYR A 250 14.15 -12.34 -14.05
CA TYR A 250 14.82 -12.28 -12.74
C TYR A 250 16.23 -12.88 -12.73
N HIS A 251 16.49 -13.94 -13.50
CA HIS A 251 17.77 -14.67 -13.41
C HIS A 251 18.71 -14.43 -14.60
N ILE A 252 18.19 -14.18 -15.80
CA ILE A 252 19.01 -13.97 -16.99
C ILE A 252 19.27 -12.48 -17.22
N PHE A 253 18.22 -11.70 -17.45
CA PHE A 253 18.32 -10.26 -17.71
C PHE A 253 18.46 -9.43 -16.43
N LYS A 254 18.05 -9.98 -15.28
CA LYS A 254 18.11 -9.33 -13.96
C LYS A 254 17.46 -7.94 -13.97
N THR A 255 16.40 -7.78 -14.75
CA THR A 255 15.62 -6.55 -14.86
C THR A 255 14.65 -6.39 -13.69
N GLY A 256 14.18 -7.50 -13.12
CA GLY A 256 13.40 -7.52 -11.88
C GLY A 256 14.29 -7.56 -10.64
N ALA A 257 13.94 -6.80 -9.61
CA ALA A 257 14.66 -6.83 -8.33
C ALA A 257 14.35 -8.14 -7.59
N LEU A 258 15.40 -8.81 -7.11
CA LEU A 258 15.24 -9.96 -6.22
C LEU A 258 14.97 -9.48 -4.79
N GLN A 259 14.41 -10.36 -3.96
CA GLN A 259 14.00 -10.05 -2.58
C GLN A 259 15.05 -9.29 -1.75
N ILE A 260 16.33 -9.66 -1.87
CA ILE A 260 17.42 -9.01 -1.14
C ILE A 260 17.70 -7.60 -1.65
N ASP A 261 17.55 -7.37 -2.96
CA ASP A 261 17.78 -6.06 -3.55
C ASP A 261 16.59 -5.13 -3.34
N GLU A 262 15.35 -5.66 -3.34
CA GLU A 262 14.16 -4.96 -2.86
C GLU A 262 14.33 -4.54 -1.40
N LEU A 263 14.74 -5.46 -0.52
CA LEU A 263 15.00 -5.14 0.88
C LEU A 263 16.05 -4.04 1.06
N LYS A 264 17.15 -4.08 0.30
CA LYS A 264 18.17 -3.01 0.36
C LYS A 264 17.60 -1.67 -0.07
N ALA A 265 16.78 -1.65 -1.13
CA ALA A 265 16.14 -0.43 -1.61
C ALA A 265 15.15 0.12 -0.56
N GLU A 266 14.35 -0.74 0.06
CA GLU A 266 13.43 -0.38 1.14
C GLU A 266 14.18 0.16 2.37
N LEU A 267 15.26 -0.50 2.80
CA LEU A 267 16.08 -0.03 3.92
C LEU A 267 16.71 1.33 3.62
N ALA A 268 17.22 1.55 2.41
CA ALA A 268 17.75 2.85 2.01
C ALA A 268 16.68 3.95 2.05
N GLN A 269 15.45 3.65 1.62
CA GLN A 269 14.32 4.57 1.75
C GLN A 269 13.93 4.81 3.21
N ALA A 270 13.88 3.75 4.02
CA ALA A 270 13.60 3.85 5.45
C ALA A 270 14.64 4.72 6.18
N ASP A 271 15.92 4.60 5.83
CA ASP A 271 16.99 5.43 6.39
C ASP A 271 16.79 6.92 6.06
N ILE A 272 16.36 7.24 4.84
CA ILE A 272 16.03 8.62 4.46
C ILE A 272 14.84 9.12 5.28
N GLN A 273 13.76 8.34 5.38
CA GLN A 273 12.58 8.71 6.16
C GLN A 273 12.91 8.87 7.65
N MET A 274 13.75 7.99 8.21
CA MET A 274 14.21 8.06 9.58
C MET A 274 15.08 9.30 9.82
N LYS A 275 15.95 9.65 8.88
CA LYS A 275 16.75 10.89 8.95
C LYS A 275 15.87 12.12 8.88
N GLU A 276 14.90 12.17 7.98
CA GLU A 276 13.94 13.27 7.90
C GLU A 276 13.07 13.39 9.15
N TYR A 277 12.61 12.26 9.69
CA TYR A 277 11.90 12.22 10.97
C TYR A 277 12.78 12.78 12.09
N LYS A 278 14.01 12.29 12.22
CA LYS A 278 14.97 12.80 13.20
C LYS A 278 15.28 14.28 13.02
N ALA A 279 15.37 14.78 11.79
CA ALA A 279 15.61 16.21 11.53
C ALA A 279 14.40 17.08 11.90
N LYS A 280 13.18 16.65 11.55
CA LYS A 280 11.91 17.32 11.94
C LYS A 280 11.67 17.26 13.44
N HIS A 281 12.25 16.25 14.09
CA HIS A 281 12.14 16.01 15.51
C HIS A 281 13.50 16.08 16.22
N ALA A 282 14.39 16.97 15.78
CA ALA A 282 15.76 17.10 16.32
C ALA A 282 15.81 17.46 17.82
N ASN A 283 14.67 17.86 18.40
CA ASN A 283 14.48 18.08 19.83
C ASN A 283 14.10 16.81 20.62
N LEU A 284 14.01 15.63 19.98
CA LEU A 284 13.85 14.34 20.65
C LEU A 284 15.21 13.88 21.18
N ILE A 285 15.53 14.37 22.37
CA ILE A 285 16.68 13.89 23.15
C ILE A 285 16.42 12.43 23.59
N ASP A 286 17.38 11.55 23.39
CA ASP A 286 17.35 10.14 23.77
C ASP A 286 18.66 9.73 24.45
N GLU A 287 18.73 8.48 24.91
CA GLU A 287 19.86 7.92 25.64
C GLU A 287 21.19 7.99 24.90
N ASN A 288 21.15 8.11 23.57
CA ASN A 288 22.33 8.05 22.71
C ASN A 288 22.81 9.44 22.29
N ASN A 289 21.95 10.45 22.38
CA ASN A 289 22.27 11.82 21.97
C ASN A 289 22.27 12.85 23.12
N VAL A 290 21.88 12.45 24.34
CA VAL A 290 21.86 13.34 25.51
C VAL A 290 23.28 13.81 25.87
N THR A 291 23.39 15.11 26.15
CA THR A 291 24.64 15.78 26.56
C THR A 291 24.47 16.47 27.91
N LEU A 292 25.55 16.77 28.62
CA LEU A 292 25.45 17.49 29.90
C LEU A 292 25.17 18.97 29.64
N LEU A 293 24.06 19.50 30.16
CA LEU A 293 23.77 20.92 30.16
C LEU A 293 24.38 21.58 31.40
N THR A 294 25.10 22.68 31.22
CA THR A 294 25.76 23.43 32.31
C THR A 294 25.20 24.83 32.53
N GLU A 295 24.28 25.27 31.65
CA GLU A 295 23.70 26.61 31.73
C GLU A 295 22.75 26.72 32.94
N ALA A 296 22.85 27.82 33.69
CA ALA A 296 22.10 27.99 34.94
C ALA A 296 20.57 27.91 34.75
N ALA A 297 20.06 28.37 33.60
CA ALA A 297 18.64 28.28 33.25
C ALA A 297 18.18 26.81 33.11
N ASP A 298 19.00 25.96 32.49
CA ASP A 298 18.70 24.54 32.30
C ASP A 298 18.74 23.77 33.63
N ILE A 299 19.71 24.12 34.49
CA ILE A 299 19.83 23.52 35.84
C ILE A 299 18.64 23.91 36.73
N GLU A 300 18.19 25.17 36.67
CA GLU A 300 17.01 25.62 37.43
C GLU A 300 15.71 24.98 36.89
N GLU A 301 15.58 24.81 35.57
CA GLU A 301 14.48 24.02 34.97
C GLU A 301 14.49 22.58 35.50
N GLY A 302 15.66 21.92 35.48
CA GLY A 302 15.85 20.57 36.00
C GLY A 302 15.52 20.43 37.48
N LYS A 303 15.91 21.42 38.30
CA LYS A 303 15.54 21.50 39.71
C LYS A 303 14.02 21.62 39.91
N GLY A 304 13.35 22.42 39.08
CA GLY A 304 11.90 22.53 39.04
C GLY A 304 11.21 21.20 38.70
N VAL A 305 11.74 20.46 37.73
CA VAL A 305 11.26 19.11 37.39
C VAL A 305 11.48 18.13 38.56
N PHE A 306 12.68 18.12 39.16
CA PHE A 306 13.01 17.28 40.32
C PHE A 306 12.07 17.52 41.51
N ALA A 307 11.70 18.78 41.75
CA ALA A 307 10.80 19.15 42.84
C ALA A 307 9.31 18.88 42.53
N SER A 308 8.88 19.07 41.26
CA SER A 308 7.48 18.92 40.84
C SER A 308 7.06 17.48 40.55
N LYS A 309 8.01 16.60 40.29
CA LYS A 309 7.79 15.16 40.02
C LYS A 309 8.11 14.28 41.21
N ASP A 310 8.18 14.89 42.40
CA ASP A 310 8.44 14.23 43.68
C ASP A 310 9.70 13.35 43.72
N CYS A 311 10.69 13.62 42.86
CA CYS A 311 12.00 12.96 42.94
C CYS A 311 12.63 13.18 44.32
N LYS A 312 12.42 14.38 44.89
CA LYS A 312 12.82 14.75 46.25
C LYS A 312 12.22 13.88 47.35
N ALA A 313 11.06 13.25 47.13
CA ALA A 313 10.41 12.43 48.15
C ALA A 313 11.25 11.17 48.47
N CYS A 314 11.94 10.64 47.46
CA CYS A 314 12.80 9.48 47.60
C CYS A 314 14.28 9.88 47.70
N HIS A 315 14.74 10.86 46.92
CA HIS A 315 16.16 11.25 46.86
C HIS A 315 16.53 12.42 47.78
N GLY A 316 15.60 12.96 48.57
CA GLY A 316 15.84 14.12 49.42
C GLY A 316 15.76 15.44 48.66
N ALA A 317 15.58 16.55 49.39
CA ALA A 317 15.36 17.87 48.78
C ALA A 317 16.59 18.39 48.02
N ASN A 318 17.78 18.00 48.46
CA ASN A 318 19.08 18.36 47.90
C ASN A 318 19.76 17.16 47.19
N GLY A 319 19.04 16.05 46.99
CA GLY A 319 19.61 14.83 46.42
C GLY A 319 20.44 14.00 47.39
N GLU A 320 20.36 14.27 48.69
CA GLU A 320 21.13 13.62 49.76
C GLU A 320 20.88 12.11 49.92
N GLY A 321 19.82 11.58 49.29
CA GLY A 321 19.35 10.22 49.46
C GLY A 321 18.51 10.03 50.73
N THR A 322 17.71 8.97 50.76
CA THR A 322 16.92 8.58 51.93
C THR A 322 17.06 7.08 52.19
N SER A 323 16.33 6.51 53.15
CA SER A 323 16.34 5.06 53.37
C SER A 323 15.90 4.24 52.14
N ILE A 324 15.21 4.86 51.18
CA ILE A 324 14.65 4.20 50.00
C ILE A 324 15.37 4.55 48.68
N ALA A 325 16.25 5.54 48.64
CA ALA A 325 16.96 5.94 47.42
C ALA A 325 18.41 6.38 47.68
N PRO A 326 19.32 6.22 46.71
CA PRO A 326 20.74 6.55 46.88
C PRO A 326 20.99 8.06 46.96
N ASN A 327 22.15 8.39 47.52
CA ASN A 327 22.72 9.74 47.47
C ASN A 327 23.12 10.07 46.02
N LEU A 328 22.66 11.22 45.51
CA LEU A 328 22.98 11.72 44.17
C LEU A 328 24.09 12.78 44.18
N THR A 329 24.61 13.13 45.37
CA THR A 329 25.61 14.19 45.57
C THR A 329 27.05 13.68 45.61
N ASP A 330 27.27 12.37 45.67
CA ASP A 330 28.59 11.74 45.75
C ASP A 330 29.06 11.18 44.40
N ASP A 331 30.23 10.52 44.41
CA ASP A 331 30.86 9.94 43.22
C ASP A 331 30.40 8.48 42.94
N TYR A 332 29.49 7.92 43.74
CA TYR A 332 29.13 6.50 43.69
C TYR A 332 27.80 6.28 42.98
N TRP A 333 27.79 5.35 42.03
CA TRP A 333 26.62 5.05 41.20
C TRP A 333 26.34 3.55 41.17
N ILE A 334 25.06 3.18 41.29
CA ILE A 334 24.60 1.77 41.23
C ILE A 334 24.36 1.34 39.77
N HIS A 335 23.90 2.25 38.92
CA HIS A 335 23.41 1.98 37.56
C HIS A 335 24.19 2.70 36.45
N GLY A 336 25.44 3.08 36.73
CA GLY A 336 26.26 3.91 35.85
C GLY A 336 26.04 5.41 36.12
N GLY A 337 27.11 6.20 35.99
CA GLY A 337 27.13 7.62 36.34
C GLY A 337 27.21 8.57 35.14
N SER A 338 27.28 8.07 33.91
CA SER A 338 27.31 8.93 32.72
C SER A 338 25.99 9.68 32.54
N ILE A 339 25.98 10.79 31.80
CA ILE A 339 24.73 11.52 31.53
C ILE A 339 23.71 10.64 30.80
N GLN A 340 24.18 9.72 29.94
CA GLN A 340 23.36 8.73 29.26
C GLN A 340 22.75 7.71 30.24
N ASP A 341 23.52 7.26 31.23
CA ASP A 341 23.04 6.30 32.24
C ASP A 341 22.04 6.92 33.22
N VAL A 342 22.26 8.18 33.61
CA VAL A 342 21.30 8.93 34.42
C VAL A 342 20.00 9.15 33.63
N PHE A 343 20.09 9.54 32.35
CA PHE A 343 18.93 9.69 31.49
C PHE A 343 18.16 8.37 31.29
N LYS A 344 18.87 7.25 31.08
CA LYS A 344 18.29 5.89 31.02
C LYS A 344 17.55 5.55 32.30
N SER A 345 18.18 5.80 33.45
CA SER A 345 17.59 5.52 34.77
C SER A 345 16.31 6.33 34.99
N ILE A 346 16.27 7.58 34.54
CA ILE A 346 15.05 8.40 34.57
C ILE A 346 13.98 7.84 33.61
N LYS A 347 14.33 7.60 32.36
CA LYS A 347 13.35 7.23 31.32
C LYS A 347 12.74 5.85 31.56
N TYR A 348 13.58 4.85 31.82
CA TYR A 348 13.14 3.46 31.99
C TYR A 348 12.82 3.10 33.44
N GLY A 349 13.37 3.83 34.42
CA GLY A 349 13.23 3.47 35.82
C GLY A 349 13.94 2.17 36.19
N TRP A 350 13.86 1.83 37.48
CA TRP A 350 14.31 0.57 38.06
C TRP A 350 13.18 0.08 38.98
N THR A 351 12.11 -0.41 38.36
CA THR A 351 10.82 -0.66 39.03
C THR A 351 10.94 -1.69 40.16
N GLU A 352 11.78 -2.69 39.97
CA GLU A 352 12.13 -3.72 40.95
C GLU A 352 12.95 -3.18 42.13
N LYS A 353 13.54 -1.99 41.98
CA LYS A 353 14.24 -1.24 43.04
C LYS A 353 13.44 -0.04 43.56
N GLY A 354 12.19 0.15 43.10
CA GLY A 354 11.27 1.18 43.57
C GLY A 354 11.27 2.49 42.78
N MET A 355 12.10 2.65 41.75
CA MET A 355 12.09 3.82 40.87
C MET A 355 11.20 3.55 39.64
N LYS A 356 10.09 4.29 39.47
CA LYS A 356 9.21 4.12 38.31
C LYS A 356 9.83 4.63 37.01
N ALA A 357 9.32 4.16 35.87
CA ALA A 357 9.69 4.66 34.54
C ALA A 357 9.04 6.03 34.27
N TRP A 358 9.84 7.06 33.98
CA TRP A 358 9.31 8.41 33.74
C TRP A 358 9.14 8.77 32.26
N GLY A 359 9.57 7.91 31.33
CA GLY A 359 9.56 8.19 29.89
C GLY A 359 8.19 8.44 29.26
N GLN A 360 7.09 8.10 29.95
CA GLN A 360 5.72 8.40 29.50
C GLN A 360 5.15 9.69 30.11
N GLU A 361 5.75 10.20 31.19
CA GLU A 361 5.26 11.36 31.93
C GLU A 361 6.13 12.61 31.77
N LEU A 362 7.38 12.43 31.35
CA LEU A 362 8.34 13.50 31.10
C LEU A 362 8.65 13.59 29.61
N SER A 363 8.69 14.82 29.10
CA SER A 363 9.19 15.07 27.76
C SER A 363 10.70 14.79 27.68
N PRO A 364 11.24 14.50 26.48
CA PRO A 364 12.68 14.39 26.26
C PRO A 364 13.49 15.56 26.84
N ARG A 365 13.00 16.79 26.67
CA ARG A 365 13.60 18.00 27.23
C ARG A 365 13.60 17.98 28.76
N GLN A 366 12.48 17.62 29.38
CA GLN A 366 12.38 17.53 30.85
C GLN A 366 13.32 16.48 31.42
N MET A 367 13.48 15.33 30.76
CA MET A 367 14.44 14.30 31.18
C MET A 367 15.89 14.78 31.01
N HIS A 368 16.18 15.55 29.97
CA HIS A 368 17.52 16.10 29.69
C HIS A 368 17.96 17.11 30.77
N VAL A 369 17.10 18.08 31.09
CA VAL A 369 17.39 19.07 32.13
C VAL A 369 17.42 18.43 33.52
N LEU A 370 16.56 17.44 33.78
CA LEU A 370 16.55 16.68 35.03
C LEU A 370 17.83 15.88 35.23
N ALA A 371 18.28 15.15 34.19
CA ALA A 371 19.54 14.40 34.25
C ALA A 371 20.74 15.33 34.47
N SER A 372 20.74 16.49 33.80
CA SER A 372 21.80 17.50 33.97
C SER A 372 21.79 18.13 35.37
N TYR A 373 20.61 18.42 35.93
CA TYR A 373 20.47 18.86 37.32
C TYR A 373 21.03 17.82 38.31
N VAL A 374 20.68 16.54 38.15
CA VAL A 374 21.20 15.46 39.01
C VAL A 374 22.73 15.42 38.97
N LYS A 375 23.34 15.55 37.79
CA LYS A 375 24.80 15.62 37.65
C LYS A 375 25.40 16.87 38.32
N SER A 376 24.69 17.99 38.33
CA SER A 376 25.14 19.23 38.98
C SER A 376 25.17 19.17 40.52
N LEU A 377 24.48 18.19 41.13
CA LEU A 377 24.44 18.01 42.59
C LEU A 377 25.74 17.40 43.16
N ARG A 378 26.58 16.85 42.30
CA ARG A 378 27.87 16.27 42.68
C ARG A 378 28.73 17.27 43.45
N GLY A 379 29.14 16.91 44.67
CA GLY A 379 29.99 17.74 45.54
C GLY A 379 29.25 18.75 46.41
N SER A 380 27.91 18.78 46.39
CA SER A 380 27.11 19.67 47.26
C SER A 380 27.12 19.29 48.75
N ASN A 381 27.53 18.06 49.08
CA ASN A 381 27.75 17.50 50.42
C ASN A 381 26.77 17.99 51.53
N PRO A 382 25.48 17.66 51.43
CA PRO A 382 24.48 18.02 52.45
C PRO A 382 24.75 17.32 53.79
N ALA A 383 24.47 18.00 54.91
CA ALA A 383 24.78 17.51 56.26
C ALA A 383 24.09 16.18 56.65
N ASN A 384 23.04 15.80 55.92
CA ASN A 384 22.26 14.58 56.07
C ASN A 384 22.45 13.58 54.91
N ALA A 385 23.56 13.68 54.15
CA ALA A 385 23.88 12.75 53.07
C ALA A 385 23.94 11.29 53.53
N LYS A 386 23.27 10.42 52.78
CA LYS A 386 23.37 8.97 52.98
C LYS A 386 24.79 8.48 52.63
N ALA A 387 25.22 7.40 53.28
CA ALA A 387 26.50 6.75 52.96
C ALA A 387 26.55 6.32 51.48
N PRO A 388 27.72 6.35 50.82
CA PRO A 388 27.83 6.05 49.40
C PRO A 388 27.45 4.61 49.05
N GLU A 389 26.78 4.43 47.91
CA GLU A 389 26.28 3.14 47.43
C GLU A 389 26.67 2.90 45.96
N GLY A 390 27.18 1.71 45.65
CA GLY A 390 27.56 1.32 44.29
C GLY A 390 29.05 1.47 44.01
N THR A 391 29.39 1.74 42.75
CA THR A 391 30.78 1.86 42.29
C THR A 391 31.15 3.29 42.02
N ILE A 392 32.39 3.68 42.32
CA ILE A 392 32.89 5.01 41.99
C ILE A 392 32.85 5.21 40.47
N TYR A 393 32.22 6.30 40.03
CA TYR A 393 32.22 6.72 38.64
C TYR A 393 33.18 7.88 38.48
N THR A 394 34.15 7.71 37.60
CA THR A 394 35.06 8.78 37.20
C THR A 394 34.69 9.20 35.79
N GLU A 395 34.36 10.48 35.62
CA GLU A 395 34.16 11.07 34.29
C GLU A 395 35.45 10.86 33.48
N GLU A 396 35.35 10.27 32.29
CA GLU A 396 36.47 10.18 31.37
C GLU A 396 36.88 11.61 30.97
N GLY A 397 37.91 12.14 31.66
CA GLY A 397 38.48 13.47 31.40
C GLY A 397 38.57 14.43 32.59
N ALA A 398 38.07 14.10 33.78
CA ALA A 398 38.23 14.96 34.96
C ALA A 398 39.40 14.48 35.83
N THR A 399 40.56 15.15 35.70
CA THR A 399 41.72 14.95 36.59
C THR A 399 41.31 15.12 38.05
N ALA A 400 41.47 14.05 38.83
CA ALA A 400 41.23 14.02 40.27
C ALA A 400 42.18 14.98 41.00
N THR A 401 41.69 16.15 41.42
CA THR A 401 42.28 16.87 42.55
C THR A 401 41.75 16.26 43.83
N VAL A 402 42.41 15.21 44.29
CA VAL A 402 42.29 14.74 45.67
C VAL A 402 42.94 15.78 46.57
N VAL A 403 42.16 16.49 47.37
CA VAL A 403 42.69 17.22 48.54
C VAL A 403 42.80 16.19 49.67
N PRO A 404 43.99 15.87 50.19
CA PRO A 404 44.11 14.93 51.30
C PRO A 404 43.68 15.64 52.60
N ASP A 405 42.76 15.01 53.31
CA ASP A 405 42.34 15.37 54.67
C ASP A 405 43.53 15.20 55.64
N SER A 406 43.93 16.29 56.28
CA SER A 406 45.00 16.33 57.27
C SER A 406 44.46 16.08 58.68
N THR A 407 43.90 14.91 58.95
CA THR A 407 43.60 14.47 60.32
C THR A 407 43.81 12.97 60.51
N ALA A 408 45.05 12.51 60.33
CA ALA A 408 45.49 11.21 60.82
C ALA A 408 46.73 11.38 61.71
N THR A 409 46.50 11.33 63.02
CA THR A 409 47.51 11.23 64.06
C THR A 409 48.34 9.96 63.85
N ALA A 410 49.66 10.12 63.72
CA ALA A 410 50.60 9.02 63.55
C ALA A 410 50.67 8.14 64.81
N PRO A 411 50.70 6.79 64.69
CA PRO A 411 51.14 5.93 65.78
C PRO A 411 52.67 5.80 65.77
N VAL A 412 53.23 5.97 66.96
CA VAL A 412 54.64 5.78 67.29
C VAL A 412 55.03 4.32 67.05
N ALA A 413 56.14 4.11 66.35
CA ALA A 413 56.77 2.81 66.17
C ALA A 413 57.41 2.36 67.49
N ASP A 414 57.04 1.15 67.95
CA ASP A 414 57.87 0.40 68.90
C ASP A 414 58.42 -0.84 68.21
N SER A 415 59.73 -0.99 68.40
CA SER A 415 60.62 -1.91 67.74
C SER A 415 60.94 -3.06 68.69
N ALA A 416 60.51 -4.28 68.37
CA ALA A 416 61.14 -5.49 68.92
C ALA A 416 60.82 -6.72 68.07
N ALA A 417 61.79 -7.13 67.25
CA ALA A 417 61.91 -8.45 66.68
C ALA A 417 62.97 -9.24 67.46
N VAL A 418 62.56 -10.27 68.21
CA VAL A 418 63.32 -11.45 68.68
C VAL A 418 62.21 -12.45 69.11
N LYS A 419 62.01 -13.66 68.58
CA LYS A 419 62.90 -14.74 68.15
C LYS A 419 62.11 -15.73 67.29
#